data_AF-A0A2W5YS83-F1
#
_entry.id   AF-A0A2W5YS83-F1
#
_cell.length_a   1.000
_cell.length_b   1.000
_cell.length_c   1.000
_cell.angle_alpha   90.00
_cell.angle_beta   90.00
_cell.angle_gamma   90.00
#
_symmetry.space_group_name_H-M   'P 1'
#
loop_
_entity.id
_entity.type
_entity.pdbx_description
1 polymer ?
#
loop_
_entity_poly.entity_id
_entity_poly.type
_entity_poly.pdbx_seq_one_letter_code
_entity_poly.pdbx_strand_id
1 'polypeptide(L)'
;MTWSELARLPLLVPGERISYGKGPQQFGELRVPKGDGPFPVVVLIHGGCWQAAFDYVYMTRLAAWLTERGVATWTIEYRRLGDDGGGWP
;
A
#
# COMPACT_ATOMS: atom_id res chain seq x y z
N MET A 1 0.77 17.04 -8.76
CA MET A 1 -0.23 15.96 -8.60
C MET A 1 -1.01 16.24 -7.33
N THR A 2 -2.28 16.56 -7.45
CA THR A 2 -3.23 16.68 -6.34
C THR A 2 -3.91 15.33 -6.07
N TRP A 3 -4.59 15.20 -4.93
CA TRP A 3 -5.38 13.99 -4.63
C TRP A 3 -6.51 13.75 -5.64
N SER A 4 -7.19 14.81 -6.07
CA SER A 4 -8.28 14.72 -7.06
C SER A 4 -7.79 14.25 -8.43
N GLU A 5 -6.60 14.68 -8.84
CA GLU A 5 -5.95 14.20 -10.06
C GLU A 5 -5.55 12.73 -9.93
N LEU A 6 -4.92 12.37 -8.81
CA LEU A 6 -4.51 11.00 -8.53
C LEU A 6 -5.71 10.05 -8.57
N ALA A 7 -6.81 10.39 -7.89
CA ALA A 7 -8.00 9.55 -7.78
C ALA A 7 -8.67 9.21 -9.14
N ARG A 8 -8.43 10.02 -10.18
CA ARG A 8 -8.97 9.83 -11.53
C ARG A 8 -8.14 8.87 -12.38
N LEU A 9 -6.92 8.53 -11.97
CA LEU A 9 -6.12 7.54 -12.69
C LEU A 9 -6.81 6.16 -12.64
N PRO A 10 -6.60 5.29 -13.65
CA PRO A 10 -7.10 3.93 -13.58
C PRO A 10 -6.54 3.22 -12.34
N LEU A 11 -7.33 2.34 -11.74
CA LEU A 11 -6.78 1.44 -10.73
C LEU A 11 -5.82 0.48 -11.45
N LEU A 12 -4.61 0.36 -10.92
CA LEU A 12 -3.56 -0.45 -11.51
C LEU A 12 -3.63 -1.87 -10.96
N VAL A 13 -3.08 -2.81 -11.71
CA VAL A 13 -2.86 -4.17 -11.20
C VAL A 13 -2.06 -4.09 -9.88
N PRO A 14 -2.43 -4.87 -8.84
CA PRO A 14 -1.67 -4.93 -7.60
C PRO A 14 -0.19 -5.25 -7.87
N GLY A 15 0.69 -4.65 -7.05
CA GLY A 15 2.09 -5.05 -6.97
C GLY A 15 2.25 -6.44 -6.34
N GLU A 16 3.50 -6.84 -6.10
CA GLU A 16 3.80 -8.10 -5.43
C GLU A 16 3.39 -8.02 -3.96
N ARG A 17 2.65 -9.01 -3.46
CA ARG A 17 2.31 -9.09 -2.04
C ARG A 17 3.35 -9.92 -1.30
N ILE A 18 3.98 -9.32 -0.29
CA ILE A 18 4.97 -9.96 0.57
C ILE A 18 4.40 -10.01 1.99
N SER A 19 4.18 -11.21 2.51
CA SER A 19 3.74 -11.42 3.89
C SER A 19 4.86 -11.06 4.87
N TYR A 20 4.52 -10.25 5.89
CA TYR A 20 5.40 -9.97 7.02
C TYR A 20 4.93 -10.67 8.31
N GLY A 21 3.79 -11.37 8.26
CA GLY A 21 3.25 -12.12 9.37
C GLY A 21 2.32 -13.24 8.91
N LYS A 22 1.70 -13.93 9.88
CA LYS A 22 0.84 -15.10 9.63
C LYS A 22 -0.61 -14.73 9.32
N GLY A 23 -1.06 -13.55 9.73
CA GLY A 23 -2.43 -13.09 9.52
C GLY A 23 -2.68 -12.64 8.08
N PRO A 24 -3.94 -12.74 7.58
CA PRO A 24 -4.25 -12.41 6.20
C PRO A 24 -4.06 -10.92 5.86
N GLN A 25 -4.11 -10.02 6.85
CA GLN A 25 -3.81 -8.60 6.69
C GLN A 25 -2.32 -8.28 6.91
N GLN A 26 -1.47 -9.25 7.24
CA GLN A 26 -0.06 -9.01 7.55
C GLN A 26 0.84 -9.11 6.31
N PHE A 27 0.63 -8.21 5.35
CA PHE A 27 1.43 -8.13 4.13
C PHE A 27 1.70 -6.69 3.72
N GLY A 28 2.69 -6.51 2.85
CA GLY A 28 2.84 -5.29 2.06
C GLY A 28 2.76 -5.57 0.57
N GLU A 29 2.17 -4.64 -0.17
CA GLU A 29 2.27 -4.57 -1.63
C GLU A 29 3.55 -3.81 -2.01
N LEU A 30 4.50 -4.52 -2.62
CA LEU A 30 5.74 -4.00 -3.15
C LEU A 30 5.57 -3.64 -4.63
N ARG A 31 6.00 -2.42 -4.99
CA ARG A 31 6.23 -1.99 -6.37
C ARG A 31 7.67 -1.55 -6.52
N VAL A 32 8.35 -2.10 -7.51
CA VAL A 32 9.76 -1.80 -7.80
C VAL A 32 9.85 -1.01 -9.12
N PRO A 33 10.63 0.08 -9.18
CA PRO A 33 10.87 0.80 -10.43
C PRO A 33 11.59 -0.09 -11.45
N LYS A 34 11.54 0.30 -12.73
CA LYS A 34 12.36 -0.34 -13.76
C LYS A 34 13.84 0.05 -13.60
N GLY A 35 14.76 -0.85 -13.95
CA GLY A 35 16.20 -0.65 -13.90
C GLY A 35 16.90 -1.54 -12.85
N ASP A 36 18.21 -1.40 -12.74
CA ASP A 36 19.05 -2.32 -11.94
C ASP A 36 19.14 -1.96 -10.45
N GLY A 37 18.59 -0.81 -10.04
CA GLY A 37 18.65 -0.33 -8.67
C GLY A 37 20.07 0.05 -8.21
N PRO A 38 20.32 0.17 -6.88
CA PRO A 38 19.33 0.10 -5.80
C PRO A 38 18.36 1.29 -5.84
N PHE A 39 17.15 1.10 -5.31
CA PHE A 39 16.13 2.15 -5.22
C PHE A 39 15.91 2.58 -3.77
N PRO A 40 15.67 3.87 -3.49
CA PRO A 40 15.12 4.27 -2.20
C PRO A 40 13.74 3.64 -1.99
N VAL A 41 13.37 3.40 -0.73
CA VAL A 41 12.08 2.79 -0.36
C VAL A 41 11.22 3.79 0.38
N VAL A 42 9.95 3.91 -0.02
CA VAL A 42 8.91 4.61 0.73
C VAL A 42 7.90 3.60 1.25
N VAL A 43 7.73 3.56 2.57
CA VAL A 43 6.68 2.77 3.24
C VAL A 43 5.41 3.61 3.32
N LEU A 44 4.32 3.11 2.73
CA LEU A 44 3.02 3.75 2.77
C LEU A 44 2.13 3.02 3.77
N ILE A 45 1.62 3.76 4.76
CA ILE A 45 0.67 3.27 5.75
C ILE A 45 -0.65 3.99 5.49
N HIS A 46 -1.67 3.26 5.08
CA HIS A 46 -2.98 3.85 4.81
C HIS A 46 -3.68 4.22 6.12
N GLY A 47 -4.63 5.15 6.05
CA GLY A 47 -5.52 5.56 7.14
C GLY A 47 -6.88 4.85 7.06
N GLY A 48 -7.95 5.56 7.43
CA GLY A 48 -9.31 5.01 7.49
C GLY A 48 -9.82 4.79 8.91
N CYS A 49 -9.32 5.59 9.88
CA CYS A 49 -9.70 5.50 11.29
C CYS A 49 -9.63 4.07 11.86
N TRP A 50 -8.64 3.29 11.39
CA TRP A 50 -8.45 1.89 11.76
C TRP A 50 -9.67 0.99 11.51
N GLN A 51 -10.61 1.34 10.62
CA GLN A 51 -11.79 0.49 10.36
C GLN A 51 -11.51 -0.50 9.23
N ALA A 52 -11.93 -1.76 9.38
CA ALA A 52 -11.78 -2.80 8.37
C ALA A 52 -12.50 -2.50 7.04
N ALA A 53 -13.40 -1.50 7.03
CA ALA A 53 -14.05 -1.00 5.81
C ALA A 53 -13.09 -0.26 4.85
N PHE A 54 -11.88 0.11 5.29
CA PHE A 54 -10.90 0.80 4.48
C PHE A 54 -9.61 -0.02 4.37
N ASP A 55 -9.26 -0.38 3.14
CA ASP A 55 -8.07 -1.16 2.81
C ASP A 55 -6.98 -0.31 2.15
N TYR A 56 -5.84 -0.95 1.88
CA TYR A 56 -4.71 -0.28 1.26
C TYR A 56 -4.95 0.14 -0.21
N VAL A 57 -6.02 -0.32 -0.88
CA VAL A 57 -6.20 -0.21 -2.34
C VAL A 57 -6.31 1.24 -2.81
N TYR A 58 -6.84 2.14 -1.97
CA TYR A 58 -6.92 3.55 -2.35
C TYR A 58 -5.53 4.24 -2.42
N MET A 59 -4.49 3.64 -1.84
CA MET A 59 -3.09 4.09 -1.97
C MET A 59 -2.40 3.58 -3.24
N THR A 60 -2.98 2.61 -3.97
CA THR A 60 -2.37 1.99 -5.16
C THR A 60 -1.87 3.02 -6.19
N ARG A 61 -2.63 4.09 -6.40
CA ARG A 61 -2.28 5.13 -7.37
C ARG A 61 -1.10 5.99 -6.91
N LEU A 62 -1.02 6.29 -5.61
CA LEU A 62 0.11 7.02 -5.04
C LEU A 62 1.36 6.16 -5.11
N ALA A 63 1.24 4.89 -4.73
CA ALA A 63 2.33 3.92 -4.79
C ALA A 63 2.93 3.83 -6.20
N ALA A 64 2.07 3.64 -7.21
CA ALA A 64 2.52 3.61 -8.60
C ALA A 64 3.14 4.92 -9.08
N TRP A 65 2.52 6.06 -8.74
CA TRP A 65 3.03 7.38 -9.13
C TRP A 65 4.43 7.67 -8.56
N LEU A 66 4.71 7.22 -7.33
CA LEU A 66 6.03 7.27 -6.72
C LEU A 66 7.01 6.29 -7.38
N THR A 67 6.55 5.08 -7.72
CA THR A 67 7.37 4.06 -8.39
C THR A 67 7.81 4.47 -9.78
N GLU A 68 6.96 5.15 -10.54
CA GLU A 68 7.33 5.76 -11.83
C GLU A 68 8.43 6.82 -11.71
N ARG A 69 8.70 7.32 -10.49
CA ARG A 69 9.73 8.34 -10.19
C ARG A 69 10.99 7.75 -9.57
N GLY A 70 11.16 6.43 -9.66
CA GLY A 70 12.41 5.78 -9.24
C GLY A 70 12.47 5.40 -7.77
N VAL A 71 11.32 5.32 -7.08
CA VAL A 71 11.24 4.93 -5.66
C VAL A 71 10.46 3.62 -5.51
N ALA A 72 11.05 2.62 -4.86
CA ALA A 72 10.29 1.42 -4.51
C ALA A 72 9.24 1.77 -3.44
N THR A 73 8.01 1.30 -3.61
CA THR A 73 6.94 1.55 -2.64
C THR A 73 6.53 0.26 -1.96
N TRP A 74 6.43 0.31 -0.63
CA TRP A 74 5.94 -0.79 0.20
C TRP A 74 4.66 -0.30 0.88
N THR A 75 3.51 -0.63 0.32
CA THR A 75 2.21 -0.24 0.88
C THR A 75 1.73 -1.34 1.82
N ILE A 76 1.73 -1.08 3.13
CA ILE A 76 1.34 -2.11 4.10
C ILE A 76 -0.16 -2.21 4.25
N GLU A 77 -0.62 -3.44 4.45
CA GLU A 77 -1.89 -3.76 5.04
C GLU A 77 -1.65 -4.17 6.51
N TYR A 78 -2.67 -4.05 7.35
CA TYR A 78 -2.62 -4.40 8.77
C TYR A 78 -4.02 -4.72 9.32
N ARG A 79 -4.07 -5.40 10.47
CA ARG A 79 -5.33 -5.69 11.15
C ARG A 79 -5.99 -4.41 11.67
N ARG A 80 -7.30 -4.31 11.53
CA ARG A 80 -8.12 -3.14 11.85
C ARG A 80 -9.28 -3.51 12.76
N LEU A 81 -9.99 -2.51 13.28
CA LEU A 81 -11.26 -2.67 13.97
C LEU A 81 -12.26 -3.39 13.06
N GLY A 82 -12.72 -4.56 13.49
CA GLY A 82 -13.59 -5.48 12.74
C GLY A 82 -12.87 -6.71 12.17
N ASP A 83 -11.53 -6.71 12.11
CA ASP A 83 -10.74 -7.91 11.81
C ASP A 83 -10.55 -8.77 13.08
N ASP A 84 -10.37 -10.08 12.90
CA ASP A 84 -9.96 -10.97 13.99
C ASP A 84 -8.59 -10.57 14.57
N GLY A 85 -8.53 -10.43 15.89
CA GLY A 85 -7.35 -9.91 16.60
C GLY A 85 -6.98 -8.46 16.24
N GLY A 86 -7.93 -7.69 15.70
CA GLY A 86 -7.81 -6.26 15.44
C GLY A 86 -8.45 -5.40 16.52
N GLY A 87 -7.94 -4.17 16.69
CA GLY A 87 -8.36 -3.23 17.73
C GLY A 87 -7.40 -3.15 18.91
N TRP A 88 -7.88 -2.54 20.00
CA TRP A 88 -7.16 -2.44 21.25
C TRP A 88 -8.11 -2.74 22.41
N PRO A 89 -7.75 -3.61 23.36
CA PRO A 89 -7.09 -4.90 23.20
C PRO A 89 -7.97 -5.94 22.49
#